data_AF-A0A3C1P6D7-F1
#
_entry.id   AF-A0A3C1P6D7-F1
#
_cell.length_a   1.000
_cell.length_b   1.000
_cell.length_c   1.000
_cell.angle_alpha   90.00
_cell.angle_beta   90.00
_cell.angle_gamma   90.00
#
_symmetry.space_group_name_H-M   'P 1'
#
loop_
_entity.id
_entity.type
_entity.pdbx_description
1 polymer ?
#
loop_
_entity_poly.entity_id
_entity_poly.type
_entity_poly.pdbx_seq_one_letter_code
_entity_poly.pdbx_strand_id
1 'polypeptide(L)'
;MGFGQAVRTCFGKYADFSGRAARPEFWWFFLFSTLVSLVATIPFYVLIGLLAASENGAGTGVLTVLIIVWTIIVVLLSIGLIIPLLAVGARRLHDYGQTAWLLLLYFIPCGNIALIVLWALDGTPGDNPYGPRPLQ
;
A
#
# COMPACT_ATOMS: atom_id res chain seq x y z
N MET A 1 10.34 -14.67 6.70
CA MET A 1 9.91 -13.44 7.41
C MET A 1 8.49 -13.56 7.94
N GLY A 2 8.26 -13.16 9.20
CA GLY A 2 6.91 -13.03 9.79
C GLY A 2 6.28 -11.65 9.59
N PHE A 3 4.98 -11.52 9.90
CA PHE A 3 4.19 -10.28 9.70
C PHE A 3 4.83 -9.03 10.32
N GLY A 4 5.11 -9.05 11.63
CA GLY A 4 5.68 -7.88 12.32
C GLY A 4 7.10 -7.51 11.84
N GLN A 5 7.88 -8.50 11.41
CA GLN A 5 9.20 -8.26 10.81
C GLN A 5 9.06 -7.52 9.48
N ALA A 6 8.15 -7.96 8.60
CA ALA A 6 7.93 -7.32 7.31
C ALA A 6 7.50 -5.85 7.46
N VAL A 7 6.58 -5.57 8.39
CA VAL A 7 6.14 -4.20 8.70
C VAL A 7 7.31 -3.34 9.18
N ARG A 8 8.10 -3.85 10.15
CA ARG A 8 9.28 -3.13 10.66
C ARG A 8 10.32 -2.90 9.57
N THR A 9 10.56 -3.88 8.71
CA THR A 9 11.51 -3.76 7.59
C THR A 9 11.06 -2.71 6.57
N CYS A 10 9.77 -2.68 6.20
CA CYS A 10 9.27 -1.70 5.25
C CYS A 10 9.30 -0.27 5.81
N PHE A 11 8.97 -0.06 7.08
CA PHE A 11 9.14 1.25 7.71
C PHE A 11 10.62 1.62 7.95
N GLY A 12 11.51 0.65 8.17
CA GLY A 12 12.95 0.90 8.21
C GLY A 12 13.53 1.27 6.85
N LYS A 13 12.98 0.71 5.77
CA LYS A 13 13.33 0.99 4.37
C LYS A 13 12.30 1.90 3.70
N TYR A 14 11.88 2.94 4.43
CA TYR A 14 10.72 3.76 4.10
C TYR A 14 10.74 4.33 2.67
N ALA A 15 11.86 4.95 2.29
CA ALA A 15 12.08 5.54 0.96
C ALA A 15 13.27 4.90 0.24
N ASP A 16 13.58 3.65 0.58
CA ASP A 16 14.64 2.89 -0.08
C ASP A 16 14.05 2.06 -1.22
N PHE A 17 14.25 2.57 -2.45
CA PHE A 17 13.84 1.93 -3.70
C PHE A 17 14.90 0.97 -4.25
N SER A 18 16.08 0.92 -3.64
CA SER A 18 17.20 0.12 -4.12
C SER A 18 17.17 -1.28 -3.50
N GLY A 19 17.76 -2.25 -4.19
CA GLY A 19 17.79 -3.62 -3.71
C GLY A 19 16.55 -4.43 -4.07
N ARG A 20 16.39 -5.54 -3.36
CA ARG A 20 15.37 -6.56 -3.61
C ARG A 20 14.51 -6.79 -2.38
N ALA A 21 13.24 -7.11 -2.59
CA ALA A 21 12.31 -7.47 -1.52
C ALA A 21 11.86 -8.93 -1.68
N ALA A 22 11.91 -9.69 -0.58
CA ALA A 22 11.42 -11.06 -0.58
C ALA A 22 9.88 -11.09 -0.72
N ARG A 23 9.33 -12.20 -1.23
CA ARG A 23 7.87 -12.39 -1.34
C ARG A 23 7.13 -12.12 -0.02
N PRO A 24 7.54 -12.68 1.14
CA PRO A 24 6.81 -12.44 2.38
C PRO A 24 6.95 -11.00 2.87
N GLU A 25 8.06 -10.31 2.60
CA GLU A 25 8.23 -8.89 2.91
C GLU A 25 7.16 -8.04 2.20
N PHE A 26 6.98 -8.27 0.89
CA PHE A 26 5.98 -7.57 0.09
C PHE A 26 4.55 -7.94 0.52
N TRP A 27 4.21 -9.22 0.57
CA TRP A 27 2.81 -9.65 0.80
C TRP A 27 2.31 -9.34 2.21
N TRP A 28 3.15 -9.45 3.24
CA TRP A 28 2.75 -9.05 4.59
C TRP A 28 2.56 -7.55 4.72
N PHE A 29 3.42 -6.75 4.08
CA PHE A 29 3.26 -5.30 4.08
C PHE A 29 2.06 -4.84 3.25
N PHE A 30 1.81 -5.50 2.13
CA PHE A 30 0.61 -5.28 1.31
C PHE A 30 -0.66 -5.61 2.10
N LEU A 31 -0.68 -6.73 2.83
CA LEU A 31 -1.79 -7.09 3.72
C LEU A 31 -1.97 -6.04 4.82
N PHE A 32 -0.90 -5.65 5.51
CA PHE A 32 -0.95 -4.59 6.52
C PHE A 32 -1.55 -3.30 5.96
N SER A 33 -1.05 -2.82 4.83
CA SER A 33 -1.53 -1.60 4.17
C SER A 33 -2.99 -1.71 3.74
N THR A 34 -3.40 -2.90 3.28
CA THR A 34 -4.80 -3.20 2.93
C THR A 34 -5.70 -3.15 4.16
N LEU A 35 -5.30 -3.77 5.28
CA LEU A 35 -6.07 -3.75 6.52
C LEU A 35 -6.23 -2.34 7.07
N VAL A 36 -5.14 -1.55 7.09
CA VAL A 36 -5.20 -0.14 7.50
C VAL A 36 -6.15 0.64 6.57
N SER A 37 -6.09 0.41 5.26
CA SER A 37 -6.97 1.06 4.29
C SER A 37 -8.45 0.68 4.50
N LEU A 38 -8.75 -0.58 4.82
CA LEU A 38 -10.12 -1.02 5.12
C LEU A 38 -10.66 -0.37 6.39
N VAL A 39 -9.86 -0.32 7.47
CA VAL A 39 -10.22 0.35 8.72
C VAL A 39 -10.44 1.85 8.51
N ALA A 40 -9.70 2.48 7.59
CA ALA A 40 -9.87 3.88 7.22
C ALA A 40 -11.12 4.15 6.35
N THR A 41 -11.40 3.29 5.38
CA THR A 41 -12.44 3.51 4.36
C THR A 41 -13.84 3.09 4.80
N ILE A 42 -13.98 2.02 5.58
CA ILE A 42 -15.31 1.55 6.03
C ILE A 42 -16.03 2.63 6.84
N PRO A 43 -15.44 3.25 7.89
CA PRO A 43 -16.10 4.31 8.63
C PRO A 43 -16.43 5.52 7.76
N PHE A 44 -15.57 5.85 6.79
CA PHE A 44 -15.80 6.95 5.86
C PHE A 44 -17.08 6.73 5.01
N TYR A 45 -17.24 5.55 4.42
CA TYR A 45 -18.44 5.23 3.64
C TYR A 45 -19.70 5.17 4.50
N VAL A 46 -19.59 4.66 5.73
CA VAL A 46 -20.71 4.67 6.69
C VAL A 46 -21.13 6.11 7.00
N LEU A 47 -20.19 7.00 7.30
CA LEU A 47 -20.48 8.42 7.59
C LEU A 47 -21.13 9.13 6.40
N ILE A 48 -20.66 8.88 5.17
CA ILE A 48 -21.29 9.41 3.95
C ILE A 48 -22.72 8.89 3.79
N GLY A 49 -22.97 7.60 4.02
CA GLY A 49 -24.31 7.03 3.96
C GLY A 49 -25.26 7.66 4.99
N LEU A 50 -24.78 7.87 6.22
CA LEU A 50 -25.55 8.54 7.28
C LEU A 50 -25.84 10.01 6.93
N LEU A 51 -24.88 10.73 6.32
CA LEU A 51 -25.09 12.08 5.84
C LEU A 51 -26.17 12.13 4.75
N ALA A 52 -26.13 11.22 3.79
CA ALA A 52 -27.11 11.14 2.70
C ALA A 52 -28.54 10.83 3.19
N ALA A 53 -28.68 10.10 4.30
CA ALA A 53 -29.95 9.80 4.94
C ALA A 53 -30.41 10.88 5.96
N SER A 54 -29.64 11.95 6.14
CA SER A 54 -29.91 12.95 7.18
C SER A 54 -30.98 13.95 6.74
N GLU A 55 -32.12 13.97 7.42
CA GLU A 55 -33.22 14.93 7.17
C GLU A 55 -33.18 16.15 8.12
N ASN A 56 -32.33 16.11 9.16
CA ASN A 56 -32.26 17.12 10.22
C ASN A 56 -31.05 18.06 10.06
N GLY A 57 -31.29 19.36 9.84
CA GLY A 57 -30.23 20.36 9.58
C GLY A 57 -29.13 20.47 10.65
N ALA A 58 -29.44 20.28 11.93
CA ALA A 58 -28.44 20.30 13.01
C ALA A 58 -27.56 19.03 13.03
N GLY A 59 -28.13 17.85 12.75
CA GLY A 59 -27.40 16.59 12.66
C GLY A 59 -26.48 16.52 11.44
N THR A 60 -26.93 17.12 10.32
CA THR A 60 -26.13 17.25 9.09
C THR A 60 -24.84 18.03 9.33
N GLY A 61 -24.89 19.12 10.12
CA GLY A 61 -23.71 19.93 10.43
C GLY A 61 -22.62 19.16 11.17
N VAL A 62 -23.01 18.41 12.21
CA VAL A 62 -22.07 17.59 13.00
C VAL A 62 -21.44 16.48 12.15
N LEU A 63 -22.24 15.76 11.36
CA LEU A 63 -21.75 14.69 10.48
C LEU A 63 -20.74 15.22 9.45
N THR A 64 -21.00 16.40 8.89
CA THR A 64 -20.10 17.04 7.92
C THR A 64 -18.73 17.34 8.53
N VAL A 65 -18.69 17.89 9.76
CA VAL A 65 -17.42 18.15 10.46
C VAL A 65 -16.67 16.85 10.75
N LEU A 66 -17.36 15.80 11.20
CA LEU A 66 -16.75 14.50 11.46
C LEU A 66 -16.14 13.89 10.19
N ILE A 67 -16.83 14.00 9.05
CA ILE A 67 -16.31 13.54 7.75
C ILE A 67 -15.06 14.31 7.35
N ILE A 68 -15.02 15.64 7.52
CA ILE A 68 -13.85 16.46 7.18
C ILE A 68 -12.65 16.06 8.05
N VAL A 69 -12.85 15.96 9.38
CA VAL A 69 -11.78 15.55 10.31
C VAL A 69 -11.27 14.15 9.96
N TRP A 70 -12.18 13.20 9.71
CA TRP A 70 -11.82 11.86 9.29
C TRP A 70 -11.04 11.85 7.98
N THR A 71 -11.47 12.65 7.00
CA THR A 71 -10.79 12.77 5.69
C THR A 71 -9.36 13.25 5.87
N ILE A 72 -9.11 14.25 6.72
CA ILE A 72 -7.76 14.74 7.01
C ILE A 72 -6.89 13.62 7.60
N ILE A 73 -7.42 12.85 8.55
CA ILE A 73 -6.71 11.70 9.14
C ILE A 73 -6.35 10.66 8.08
N VAL A 74 -7.31 10.31 7.22
CA VAL A 74 -7.11 9.33 6.14
C VAL A 74 -6.07 9.83 5.13
N VAL A 75 -6.09 11.12 4.77
CA VAL A 75 -5.08 11.71 3.86
C VAL A 75 -3.68 11.64 4.47
N LEU A 76 -3.52 12.02 5.73
CA LEU A 76 -2.22 11.95 6.43
C LEU A 76 -1.70 10.52 6.49
N LEU A 77 -2.58 9.57 6.83
CA LEU A 77 -2.27 8.14 6.83
C LEU A 77 -1.85 7.64 5.43
N SER A 78 -2.55 8.08 4.38
CA SER A 78 -2.26 7.70 2.99
C SER A 78 -0.88 8.17 2.55
N ILE A 79 -0.50 9.41 2.90
CA ILE A 79 0.83 9.96 2.63
C ILE A 79 1.91 9.14 3.34
N GLY A 80 1.65 8.69 4.57
CA GLY A 80 2.59 7.86 5.33
C GLY A 80 2.77 6.44 4.78
N LEU A 81 1.79 5.89 4.07
CA LEU A 81 1.84 4.52 3.54
C LEU A 81 2.22 4.45 2.07
N ILE A 82 1.96 5.49 1.27
CA ILE A 82 2.18 5.45 -0.17
C ILE A 82 3.66 5.28 -0.52
N ILE A 83 4.56 5.98 0.19
CA ILE A 83 6.00 5.93 -0.06
C ILE A 83 6.57 4.52 0.21
N PRO A 84 6.37 3.91 1.39
CA PRO A 84 6.89 2.57 1.65
C PRO A 84 6.23 1.50 0.76
N LEU A 85 4.96 1.68 0.35
CA LEU A 85 4.29 0.77 -0.58
C LEU A 85 4.93 0.82 -1.98
N LEU A 86 5.24 2.01 -2.47
CA LEU A 86 5.97 2.18 -3.73
C LEU A 86 7.41 1.65 -3.61
N ALA A 87 8.09 1.89 -2.49
CA ALA A 87 9.45 1.43 -2.25
C ALA A 87 9.54 -0.10 -2.24
N VAL A 88 8.67 -0.79 -1.48
CA VAL A 88 8.65 -2.27 -1.48
C VAL A 88 8.16 -2.83 -2.81
N GLY A 89 7.22 -2.17 -3.49
CA GLY A 89 6.76 -2.57 -4.83
C GLY A 89 7.87 -2.48 -5.88
N ALA A 90 8.69 -1.43 -5.84
CA ALA A 90 9.86 -1.26 -6.69
C ALA A 90 10.91 -2.35 -6.42
N ARG A 91 11.28 -2.55 -5.16
CA ARG A 91 12.22 -3.61 -4.75
C ARG A 91 11.71 -5.01 -5.09
N ARG A 92 10.40 -5.22 -5.14
CA ARG A 92 9.81 -6.49 -5.57
C ARG A 92 9.91 -6.70 -7.08
N LEU A 93 9.73 -5.66 -7.89
CA LEU A 93 9.98 -5.72 -9.33
C LEU A 93 11.45 -5.97 -9.66
N HIS A 94 12.35 -5.32 -8.90
CA HIS A 94 13.79 -5.56 -8.97
C HIS A 94 14.17 -7.01 -8.63
N ASP A 95 13.41 -7.69 -7.75
CA ASP A 95 13.63 -9.10 -7.44
C ASP A 95 13.37 -10.02 -8.64
N TYR A 96 12.48 -9.61 -9.56
CA TYR A 96 12.24 -10.27 -10.84
C TYR A 96 13.18 -9.76 -11.97
N GLY A 97 14.13 -8.89 -11.64
CA GLY A 97 15.07 -8.29 -12.61
C GLY A 97 14.43 -7.25 -13.53
N GLN A 98 13.23 -6.76 -13.20
CA GLN A 98 12.53 -5.74 -13.97
C GLN A 98 12.69 -4.36 -13.34
N THR A 99 12.51 -3.32 -14.13
CA THR A 99 12.63 -1.94 -13.66
C THR A 99 11.43 -1.51 -12.80
N ALA A 100 11.67 -0.65 -11.81
CA ALA A 100 10.60 -0.06 -10.99
C ALA A 100 9.59 0.78 -11.80
N TRP A 101 9.93 1.18 -13.03
CA TRP A 101 9.01 1.89 -13.93
C TRP A 101 7.75 1.10 -14.27
N LEU A 102 7.77 -0.23 -14.16
CA LEU A 102 6.57 -1.04 -14.32
C LEU A 102 5.49 -0.72 -13.28
N LEU A 103 5.83 -0.06 -12.16
CA LEU A 103 4.83 0.48 -11.22
C LEU A 103 3.84 1.43 -11.89
N LEU A 104 4.22 2.12 -12.97
CA LEU A 104 3.33 2.99 -13.74
C LEU A 104 2.13 2.24 -14.35
N LEU A 105 2.21 0.92 -14.50
CA LEU A 105 1.07 0.08 -14.89
C LEU A 105 -0.11 0.23 -13.93
N TYR A 106 0.11 0.71 -12.69
CA TYR A 106 -0.96 1.03 -11.76
C TYR A 106 -1.94 2.09 -12.30
N PHE A 107 -1.47 3.00 -13.17
CA PHE A 107 -2.31 4.05 -13.78
C PHE A 107 -3.05 3.58 -15.03
N ILE A 108 -2.74 2.39 -15.55
CA ILE A 108 -3.38 1.84 -16.74
C ILE A 108 -4.52 0.91 -16.29
N PRO A 109 -5.73 1.02 -16.88
CA PRO A 109 -6.79 0.05 -16.65
C PRO A 109 -6.27 -1.39 -16.83
N CYS A 110 -6.56 -2.27 -15.87
CA CYS A 110 -6.07 -3.65 -15.82
C CYS A 110 -4.55 -3.85 -15.65
N GLY A 111 -3.72 -2.79 -15.67
CA GLY A 111 -2.27 -2.91 -15.44
C GLY A 111 -1.93 -3.30 -13.99
N ASN A 112 -2.84 -3.03 -13.06
CA ASN A 112 -2.78 -3.54 -11.69
C ASN A 112 -2.78 -5.09 -11.62
N ILE A 113 -3.48 -5.77 -12.53
CA ILE A 113 -3.48 -7.24 -12.61
C ILE A 113 -2.08 -7.74 -12.99
N ALA A 114 -1.47 -7.11 -14.00
CA ALA A 114 -0.10 -7.43 -14.41
C ALA A 114 0.90 -7.22 -13.24
N LEU A 115 0.76 -6.13 -12.48
CA LEU A 115 1.58 -5.88 -11.28
C LEU A 115 1.39 -6.96 -10.20
N ILE A 116 0.15 -7.35 -9.91
CA ILE A 116 -0.14 -8.42 -8.95
C ILE A 116 0.53 -9.73 -9.38
N VAL A 117 0.43 -10.08 -10.67
CA VAL A 117 1.09 -11.26 -11.22
C VAL A 117 2.61 -11.15 -11.07
N LEU A 118 3.22 -10.04 -11.49
CA LEU A 118 4.66 -9.81 -11.37
C LEU A 118 5.15 -9.89 -9.91
N TRP A 119 4.38 -9.35 -8.96
CA TRP A 119 4.70 -9.44 -7.53
C TRP A 119 4.50 -10.84 -6.94
N ALA A 120 3.70 -11.70 -7.57
CA ALA A 120 3.52 -13.10 -7.19
C ALA A 120 4.60 -14.04 -7.74
N LEU A 121 5.22 -13.73 -8.90
CA LEU A 121 6.23 -14.57 -9.56
C LEU A 121 7.49 -14.82 -8.70
N ASP A 122 8.28 -15.84 -9.04
CA ASP A 122 9.52 -16.11 -8.30
C ASP A 122 10.58 -15.07 -8.62
N GLY A 123 11.37 -14.67 -7.61
CA GLY A 123 12.54 -13.83 -7.83
C GLY A 123 13.61 -14.55 -8.64
N THR A 124 14.46 -13.79 -9.32
CA THR A 124 15.58 -14.36 -10.09
C THR A 124 16.51 -15.14 -9.16
N PRO A 125 16.92 -16.37 -9.54
CA PRO A 125 17.87 -17.15 -8.74
C PRO A 125 19.25 -16.47 -8.73
N GLY A 126 19.93 -16.51 -7.59
CA GLY A 126 21.24 -15.88 -7.41
C GLY A 126 21.18 -14.36 -7.40
N ASP A 127 22.30 -13.74 -7.75
CA ASP A 127 22.46 -12.29 -7.78
C ASP A 127 21.88 -11.73 -9.10
N ASN A 128 21.34 -10.52 -9.03
CA ASN A 128 20.87 -9.80 -10.21
C ASN A 128 21.43 -8.35 -10.19
N PRO A 129 21.22 -7.54 -11.23
CA PRO A 129 21.75 -6.16 -11.28
C PRO A 129 21.30 -5.25 -10.12
N TYR A 130 20.24 -5.63 -9.40
CA TYR A 130 19.71 -4.92 -8.26
C TYR A 130 20.24 -5.45 -6.91
N GLY A 131 21.10 -6.47 -6.92
CA GLY A 131 21.81 -6.96 -5.75
C GLY A 131 21.59 -8.45 -5.43
N PRO A 132 22.14 -8.89 -4.29
CA PRO A 132 22.08 -10.28 -3.88
C PRO A 132 20.66 -10.70 -3.49
N ARG A 133 20.40 -12.01 -3.57
CA ARG A 133 19.08 -12.56 -3.21
C ARG A 133 18.68 -12.16 -1.78
N PRO A 134 17.47 -11.62 -1.57
CA PRO A 134 17.02 -11.29 -0.23
C PRO A 134 16.85 -12.55 0.62
N LEU A 135 17.25 -12.47 1.89
CA LEU A 135 17.04 -13.54 2.87
C LEU A 135 15.53 -13.72 3.11
N GLN A 136 15.05 -14.97 3.10
CA GLN A 136 13.62 -15.30 3.14
C GLN A 136 12.98 -15.11 4.52
#